data_AF-A0A951GZZ1-F1
#
_entry.id   AF-A0A951GZZ1-F1
#
_cell.length_a   1.000
_cell.length_b   1.000
_cell.length_c   1.000
_cell.angle_alpha   90.00
_cell.angle_beta   90.00
_cell.angle_gamma   90.00
#
_symmetry.space_group_name_H-M   'P 1'
#
loop_
_entity.id
_entity.type
_entity.pdbx_description
1 polymer ?
#
loop_
_entity_poly.entity_id
_entity_poly.type
_entity_poly.pdbx_seq_one_letter_code
_entity_poly.pdbx_strand_id
1 'polypeptide(L)'
;MPVQMFDSTTVGEIPGDAPAVAGYVGGFWPTYLRLLQNFPRAYHLSIAVNSGEDAECLDIERGDATPYDAPGWVRRQMARGVRRPVLYASVSTMNEVVAAIASDGINAGEVRLWTAHYTGSPHICGPQNCGYGLRVGADATQWTDRALARNLDESLCGDSFFGPPPPPPDPHHYDWYPVGPFAFRDANGQRVQLDERATVQEYDHLRIHPRMNAERLRELHEPITFLRKRVWYVAHYDLRTGTKLPAVEWGSYFRGWRWQMLLARSRGEQVVQ
;
A
#
# COMPACT_ATOMS: atom_id res chain seq x y z
N MET A 1 16.87 -16.42 6.56
CA MET A 1 16.34 -17.48 5.68
C MET A 1 15.46 -16.82 4.64
N PRO A 2 15.46 -17.32 3.39
CA PRO A 2 14.61 -16.78 2.34
C PRO A 2 13.13 -16.88 2.73
N VAL A 3 12.35 -15.89 2.30
CA VAL A 3 10.92 -15.77 2.63
C VAL A 3 10.11 -15.97 1.36
N GLN A 4 9.06 -16.79 1.45
CA GLN A 4 8.06 -16.94 0.40
C GLN A 4 7.10 -15.75 0.47
N MET A 5 6.88 -15.08 -0.65
CA MET A 5 5.92 -13.98 -0.75
C MET A 5 4.88 -14.29 -1.80
N PHE A 6 3.62 -14.07 -1.47
CA PHE A 6 2.50 -14.26 -2.38
C PHE A 6 1.83 -12.94 -2.74
N ASP A 7 1.38 -12.84 -3.98
CA ASP A 7 0.53 -11.75 -4.42
C ASP A 7 -0.52 -12.23 -5.42
N SER A 8 -1.66 -11.56 -5.43
CA SER A 8 -2.77 -11.83 -6.34
C SER A 8 -3.73 -10.65 -6.32
N THR A 9 -4.37 -10.39 -7.45
CA THR A 9 -5.53 -9.48 -7.54
C THR A 9 -6.77 -10.04 -6.84
N THR A 10 -6.78 -11.35 -6.53
CA THR A 10 -7.84 -12.04 -5.79
C THR A 10 -7.31 -12.54 -4.45
N VAL A 11 -7.51 -11.75 -3.38
CA VAL A 11 -6.97 -12.01 -2.03
C VAL A 11 -7.32 -13.40 -1.48
N GLY A 12 -8.45 -13.98 -1.88
CA GLY A 12 -8.87 -15.33 -1.45
C GLY A 12 -7.99 -16.47 -1.97
N GLU A 13 -7.14 -16.22 -2.98
CA GLU A 13 -6.22 -17.23 -3.51
C GLU A 13 -5.01 -17.47 -2.60
N ILE A 14 -4.66 -16.48 -1.76
CA ILE A 14 -3.47 -16.49 -0.90
C ILE A 14 -3.69 -17.42 0.30
N PRO A 15 -2.77 -18.36 0.60
CA PRO A 15 -2.84 -19.23 1.78
C PRO A 15 -2.87 -18.45 3.09
N GLY A 16 -3.77 -18.85 4.01
CA GLY A 16 -4.00 -18.18 5.31
C GLY A 16 -2.77 -18.02 6.22
N ASP A 17 -1.73 -18.81 5.99
CA ASP A 17 -0.47 -18.85 6.72
C ASP A 17 0.72 -18.30 5.92
N ALA A 18 0.45 -17.57 4.83
CA ALA A 18 1.47 -16.91 4.01
C ALA A 18 2.46 -16.10 4.88
N PRO A 19 3.79 -16.34 4.78
CA PRO A 19 4.77 -15.65 5.61
C PRO A 19 5.01 -14.21 5.14
N ALA A 20 4.80 -13.92 3.85
CA ALA A 20 4.79 -12.57 3.30
C ALA A 20 3.71 -12.43 2.22
N VAL A 21 3.15 -11.23 2.11
CA VAL A 21 2.16 -10.88 1.10
C VAL A 21 2.46 -9.52 0.49
N ALA A 22 2.24 -9.38 -0.82
CA ALA A 22 2.31 -8.09 -1.50
C ALA A 22 0.98 -7.75 -2.16
N GLY A 23 0.65 -6.47 -2.23
CA GLY A 23 -0.62 -6.06 -2.84
C GLY A 23 -0.68 -4.59 -3.23
N TYR A 24 -1.60 -4.32 -4.15
CA TYR A 24 -1.74 -3.02 -4.80
C TYR A 24 -2.46 -2.02 -3.90
N VAL A 25 -1.91 -0.80 -3.80
CA VAL A 25 -2.55 0.33 -3.09
C VAL A 25 -3.60 1.06 -3.94
N GLY A 26 -3.51 0.89 -5.27
CA GLY A 26 -4.33 1.56 -6.27
C GLY A 26 -4.71 0.64 -7.44
N GLY A 27 -4.94 1.24 -8.61
CA GLY A 27 -5.35 0.52 -9.83
C GLY A 27 -6.80 -0.01 -9.83
N PHE A 28 -7.09 -0.92 -10.76
CA PHE A 28 -8.42 -1.54 -10.90
C PHE A 28 -8.74 -2.54 -9.76
N TRP A 29 -7.71 -3.09 -9.12
CA TRP A 29 -7.82 -4.18 -8.15
C TRP A 29 -6.97 -3.91 -6.90
N PRO A 30 -7.30 -2.89 -6.09
CA PRO A 30 -6.53 -2.59 -4.87
C PRO A 30 -6.71 -3.71 -3.83
N THR A 31 -5.62 -4.38 -3.46
CA THR A 31 -5.64 -5.53 -2.54
C THR A 31 -4.94 -5.27 -1.20
N TYR A 32 -4.02 -4.30 -1.13
CA TYR A 32 -3.11 -4.14 0.02
C TYR A 32 -3.82 -4.07 1.38
N LEU A 33 -4.92 -3.33 1.46
CA LEU A 33 -5.70 -3.22 2.70
C LEU A 33 -6.31 -4.53 3.17
N ARG A 34 -6.83 -5.32 2.23
CA ARG A 34 -7.40 -6.62 2.54
C ARG A 34 -6.32 -7.60 2.96
N LEU A 35 -5.08 -7.42 2.49
CA LEU A 35 -3.94 -8.21 2.94
C LEU A 35 -3.56 -7.89 4.38
N LEU A 36 -3.45 -6.61 4.76
CA LEU A 36 -3.21 -6.21 6.16
C LEU A 36 -4.23 -6.83 7.12
N GLN A 37 -5.48 -6.91 6.69
CA GLN A 37 -6.58 -7.49 7.44
C GLN A 37 -6.53 -9.01 7.54
N ASN A 38 -6.24 -9.69 6.43
CA ASN A 38 -6.28 -11.15 6.36
C ASN A 38 -4.98 -11.81 6.86
N PHE A 39 -3.86 -11.10 6.80
CA PHE A 39 -2.51 -11.62 7.08
C PHE A 39 -1.75 -10.77 8.11
N PRO A 40 -2.32 -10.44 9.28
CA PRO A 40 -1.73 -9.46 10.22
C PRO A 40 -0.36 -9.87 10.79
N ARG A 41 0.05 -11.12 10.61
CA ARG A 41 1.36 -11.66 11.05
C ARG A 41 2.37 -11.84 9.91
N ALA A 42 1.97 -11.64 8.67
CA ALA A 42 2.85 -11.73 7.51
C ALA A 42 3.71 -10.46 7.39
N TYR A 43 4.82 -10.56 6.67
CA TYR A 43 5.42 -9.37 6.07
C TYR A 43 4.49 -8.80 5.02
N HIS A 44 4.42 -7.48 4.94
CA HIS A 44 3.59 -6.77 3.97
C HIS A 44 4.47 -5.95 3.04
N LEU A 45 4.14 -5.93 1.76
CA LEU A 45 4.72 -5.04 0.78
C LEU A 45 3.62 -4.34 -0.01
N SER A 46 3.53 -3.02 0.13
CA SER A 46 2.61 -2.21 -0.68
C SER A 46 3.15 -1.98 -2.10
N ILE A 47 2.31 -2.16 -3.12
CA ILE A 47 2.66 -1.98 -4.54
C ILE A 47 1.89 -0.79 -5.14
N ALA A 48 2.62 0.13 -5.76
CA ALA A 48 2.11 1.21 -6.60
C ALA A 48 2.06 0.74 -8.06
N VAL A 49 0.89 0.90 -8.70
CA VAL A 49 0.65 0.58 -10.12
C VAL A 49 1.28 1.66 -11.02
N ASN A 50 1.42 2.88 -10.52
CA ASN A 50 2.03 3.97 -11.29
C ASN A 50 2.86 4.89 -10.41
N SER A 51 3.69 5.69 -11.08
CA SER A 51 4.63 6.61 -10.43
C SER A 51 3.97 7.80 -9.73
N GLY A 52 2.66 7.97 -9.79
CA GLY A 52 1.90 8.94 -9.00
C GLY A 52 1.45 8.43 -7.63
N GLU A 53 1.54 7.12 -7.39
CA GLU A 53 1.08 6.48 -6.16
C GLU A 53 2.19 6.36 -5.10
N ASP A 54 1.76 6.29 -3.85
CA ASP A 54 2.62 6.16 -2.69
C ASP A 54 2.58 4.72 -2.16
N ALA A 55 3.68 3.98 -2.30
CA ALA A 55 3.83 2.60 -1.82
C ALA A 55 5.29 2.26 -1.47
N GLU A 56 5.57 1.02 -1.08
CA GLU A 56 6.94 0.52 -0.86
C GLU A 56 7.57 -0.04 -2.13
N CYS A 57 6.76 -0.51 -3.08
CA CYS A 57 7.16 -1.07 -4.36
C CYS A 57 6.54 -0.29 -5.52
N LEU A 58 7.29 -0.09 -6.60
CA LEU A 58 6.78 0.39 -7.89
C LEU A 58 6.71 -0.77 -8.87
N ASP A 59 5.54 -0.97 -9.47
CA ASP A 59 5.32 -1.93 -10.55
C ASP A 59 5.74 -1.34 -11.90
N ILE A 60 6.88 -1.79 -12.43
CA ILE A 60 7.45 -1.32 -13.70
C ILE A 60 7.19 -2.39 -14.77
N GLU A 61 5.96 -2.38 -15.27
CA GLU A 61 5.51 -3.28 -16.33
C GLU A 61 4.68 -2.57 -17.41
N ARG A 62 4.47 -3.28 -18.52
CA ARG A 62 3.80 -2.70 -19.69
C ARG A 62 2.33 -2.41 -19.37
N GLY A 63 1.99 -1.13 -19.29
CA GLY A 63 0.63 -0.66 -18.96
C GLY A 63 0.60 0.19 -17.70
N ASP A 64 1.68 0.11 -16.90
CA ASP A 64 1.83 0.68 -15.57
C ASP A 64 2.96 1.73 -15.58
N ALA A 65 3.98 1.62 -14.72
CA ALA A 65 5.14 2.51 -14.75
C ALA A 65 6.19 2.08 -15.79
N THR A 66 7.02 3.04 -16.20
CA THR A 66 8.17 2.77 -17.08
C THR A 66 9.49 2.83 -16.31
N PRO A 67 10.60 2.28 -16.83
CA PRO A 67 11.92 2.42 -16.20
C PRO A 67 12.31 3.88 -15.92
N TYR A 68 11.84 4.83 -16.76
CA TYR A 68 12.13 6.26 -16.62
C TYR A 68 11.35 6.94 -15.49
N ASP A 69 10.28 6.33 -15.01
CA ASP A 69 9.54 6.82 -13.85
C ASP A 69 10.23 6.51 -12.52
N ALA A 70 11.05 5.45 -12.50
CA ALA A 70 11.66 4.92 -11.28
C ALA A 70 12.47 5.96 -10.49
N PRO A 71 13.34 6.79 -11.09
CA PRO A 71 14.19 7.69 -10.31
C PRO A 71 13.40 8.74 -9.52
N GLY A 72 12.42 9.38 -10.19
CA GLY A 72 11.55 10.37 -9.56
C GLY A 72 10.68 9.78 -8.46
N TRP A 73 10.15 8.57 -8.69
CA TRP A 73 9.37 7.85 -7.69
C TRP A 73 10.23 7.47 -6.47
N VAL A 74 11.41 6.87 -6.68
CA VAL A 74 12.32 6.47 -5.60
C VAL A 74 12.64 7.65 -4.68
N ARG A 75 13.01 8.81 -5.24
CA ARG A 75 13.28 10.02 -4.45
C ARG A 75 12.08 10.46 -3.64
N ARG A 76 10.88 10.43 -4.21
CA ARG A 76 9.65 10.78 -3.50
C ARG A 76 9.38 9.82 -2.35
N GLN A 77 9.56 8.52 -2.56
CA GLN A 77 9.34 7.53 -1.51
C GLN A 77 10.38 7.66 -0.38
N MET A 78 11.65 7.88 -0.71
CA MET A 78 12.69 8.14 0.28
C MET A 78 12.42 9.42 1.09
N ALA A 79 11.96 10.49 0.43
CA ALA A 79 11.58 11.74 1.11
C ALA A 79 10.39 11.55 2.08
N ARG A 80 9.53 10.56 1.83
CA ARG A 80 8.44 10.14 2.73
C ARG A 80 8.90 9.22 3.86
N GLY A 81 10.17 8.82 3.87
CA GLY A 81 10.75 7.92 4.88
C GLY A 81 10.77 6.45 4.49
N VAL A 82 10.37 6.07 3.27
CA VAL A 82 10.52 4.68 2.80
C VAL A 82 12.00 4.36 2.63
N ARG A 83 12.49 3.41 3.44
CA ARG A 83 13.87 2.92 3.34
C ARG A 83 13.96 1.85 2.26
N ARG A 84 14.93 2.00 1.36
CA ARG A 84 15.15 1.09 0.21
C ARG A 84 13.85 0.74 -0.53
N PRO A 85 13.23 1.70 -1.25
CA PRO A 85 12.06 1.42 -2.08
C PRO A 85 12.34 0.22 -3.02
N VAL A 86 11.32 -0.59 -3.25
CA VAL A 86 11.38 -1.77 -4.12
C VAL A 86 11.02 -1.37 -5.54
N LEU A 87 11.78 -1.86 -6.51
CA LEU A 87 11.47 -1.72 -7.93
C LEU A 87 11.20 -3.12 -8.49
N TYR A 88 9.97 -3.36 -8.92
CA TYR A 88 9.57 -4.59 -9.58
C TYR A 88 9.61 -4.42 -11.09
N ALA A 89 10.19 -5.39 -11.81
CA ALA A 89 10.16 -5.43 -13.27
C ALA A 89 10.45 -6.85 -13.79
N SER A 90 10.10 -7.13 -15.05
CA SER A 90 10.59 -8.34 -15.72
C SER A 90 12.11 -8.41 -15.69
N VAL A 91 12.68 -9.62 -15.61
CA VAL A 91 14.13 -9.83 -15.61
C VAL A 91 14.82 -9.24 -16.85
N SER A 92 14.13 -9.23 -18.01
CA SER A 92 14.61 -8.59 -19.24
C SER A 92 14.63 -7.06 -19.18
N THR A 93 13.76 -6.45 -18.38
CA THR A 93 13.64 -4.98 -18.22
C THR A 93 14.50 -4.44 -17.09
N MET A 94 14.86 -5.28 -16.11
CA MET A 94 15.53 -4.82 -14.88
C MET A 94 16.86 -4.09 -15.12
N ASN A 95 17.62 -4.45 -16.17
CA ASN A 95 18.83 -3.71 -16.54
C ASN A 95 18.56 -2.26 -16.94
N GLU A 96 17.43 -1.99 -17.59
CA GLU A 96 17.02 -0.61 -17.96
C GLU A 96 16.61 0.18 -16.72
N VAL A 97 15.91 -0.46 -15.77
CA VAL A 97 15.54 0.15 -14.48
C VAL A 97 16.79 0.55 -13.70
N VAL A 98 17.75 -0.38 -13.56
CA VAL A 98 19.03 -0.11 -12.87
C VAL A 98 19.80 1.01 -13.55
N ALA A 99 19.83 1.04 -14.89
CA ALA A 99 20.49 2.12 -15.63
C ALA A 99 19.80 3.47 -15.42
N ALA A 100 18.46 3.50 -15.40
CA ALA A 100 17.68 4.72 -15.17
C ALA A 100 17.97 5.32 -13.80
N ILE A 101 17.91 4.53 -12.71
CA ILE A 101 18.18 5.05 -11.36
C ILE A 101 19.66 5.48 -11.20
N ALA A 102 20.59 4.74 -11.81
CA ALA A 102 22.02 5.08 -11.78
C ALA A 102 22.31 6.40 -12.50
N SER A 103 21.63 6.67 -13.63
CA SER A 103 21.75 7.93 -14.38
C SER A 103 21.31 9.15 -13.58
N ASP A 104 20.48 8.93 -12.55
CA ASP A 104 19.98 9.93 -11.63
C ASP A 104 20.73 9.91 -10.27
N GLY A 105 21.87 9.21 -10.21
CA GLY A 105 22.74 9.17 -9.04
C GLY A 105 22.25 8.32 -7.87
N ILE A 106 21.23 7.48 -8.08
CA ILE A 106 20.73 6.54 -7.07
C ILE A 106 21.49 5.22 -7.21
N ASN A 107 22.18 4.80 -6.16
CA ASN A 107 22.90 3.53 -6.17
C ASN A 107 21.95 2.34 -6.01
N ALA A 108 22.26 1.21 -6.65
CA ALA A 108 21.45 0.00 -6.54
C ALA A 108 21.26 -0.49 -5.09
N GLY A 109 22.23 -0.24 -4.19
CA GLY A 109 22.11 -0.56 -2.76
C GLY A 109 21.07 0.28 -2.01
N GLU A 110 20.68 1.43 -2.56
CA GLU A 110 19.66 2.33 -1.99
C GLU A 110 18.24 1.90 -2.34
N VAL A 111 18.07 0.88 -3.18
CA VAL A 111 16.79 0.27 -3.53
C VAL A 111 16.82 -1.24 -3.27
N ARG A 112 15.68 -1.89 -3.41
CA ARG A 112 15.56 -3.35 -3.52
C ARG A 112 15.05 -3.69 -4.92
N LEU A 113 15.62 -4.71 -5.53
CA LEU A 113 15.21 -5.16 -6.87
C LEU A 113 14.37 -6.44 -6.75
N TRP A 114 13.17 -6.42 -7.30
CA TRP A 114 12.29 -7.58 -7.39
C TRP A 114 12.06 -7.92 -8.87
N THR A 115 12.47 -9.10 -9.30
CA THR A 115 12.40 -9.50 -10.71
C THR A 115 11.25 -10.45 -10.98
N ALA A 116 10.59 -10.36 -12.13
CA ALA A 116 9.77 -11.45 -12.66
C ALA A 116 10.58 -12.34 -13.60
N HIS A 117 10.65 -13.65 -13.30
CA HIS A 117 11.31 -14.66 -14.13
C HIS A 117 10.69 -16.05 -13.91
N TYR A 118 9.78 -16.46 -14.79
CA TYR A 118 8.99 -17.66 -14.58
C TYR A 118 9.70 -18.93 -15.06
N THR A 119 10.44 -19.57 -14.14
CA THR A 119 11.11 -20.86 -14.39
C THR A 119 10.31 -22.06 -13.88
N GLY A 120 9.26 -21.82 -13.08
CA GLY A 120 8.52 -22.88 -12.40
C GLY A 120 9.29 -23.52 -11.24
N SER A 121 10.42 -22.93 -10.80
CA SER A 121 11.12 -23.34 -9.59
C SER A 121 11.64 -22.11 -8.81
N PRO A 122 11.57 -22.11 -7.47
CA PRO A 122 12.07 -21.00 -6.66
C PRO A 122 13.55 -20.68 -6.93
N HIS A 123 13.85 -19.41 -7.17
CA HIS A 123 15.21 -18.91 -7.34
C HIS A 123 15.23 -17.40 -7.10
N ILE A 124 16.43 -16.82 -6.96
CA ILE A 124 16.65 -15.36 -6.96
C ILE A 124 17.57 -15.04 -8.13
N CYS A 125 17.16 -14.11 -8.98
CA CYS A 125 17.92 -13.73 -10.15
C CYS A 125 19.19 -12.97 -9.82
N GLY A 126 20.25 -13.29 -10.54
CA GLY A 126 21.52 -12.61 -10.51
C GLY A 126 22.27 -12.76 -11.83
N PRO A 127 23.49 -12.22 -11.92
CA PRO A 127 24.22 -12.14 -13.18
C PRO A 127 24.54 -13.48 -13.84
N GLN A 128 24.50 -14.57 -13.08
CA GLN A 128 24.99 -15.88 -13.50
C GLN A 128 23.89 -16.91 -13.72
N ASN A 129 22.64 -16.68 -13.28
CA ASN A 129 21.63 -17.75 -13.16
C ASN A 129 20.30 -17.49 -13.86
N CYS A 130 20.06 -16.29 -14.42
CA CYS A 130 18.80 -15.99 -15.13
C CYS A 130 18.95 -15.75 -16.64
N GLY A 131 20.15 -15.69 -17.21
CA GLY A 131 20.33 -15.71 -18.68
C GLY A 131 19.99 -14.42 -19.45
N TYR A 132 19.54 -13.35 -18.79
CA TYR A 132 19.19 -12.05 -19.42
C TYR A 132 20.30 -10.98 -19.33
N GLY A 133 21.53 -11.38 -19.02
CA GLY A 133 22.64 -10.45 -18.85
C GLY A 133 22.42 -9.45 -17.70
N LEU A 134 21.65 -9.85 -16.69
CA LEU A 134 21.37 -9.04 -15.51
C LEU A 134 22.70 -8.61 -14.86
N ARG A 135 22.90 -7.32 -14.63
CA ARG A 135 24.21 -6.81 -14.14
C ARG A 135 24.35 -6.81 -12.63
N VAL A 136 23.23 -6.85 -11.91
CA VAL A 136 23.16 -6.75 -10.45
C VAL A 136 22.26 -7.87 -9.92
N GLY A 137 22.58 -8.44 -8.77
CA GLY A 137 21.69 -9.41 -8.12
C GLY A 137 20.36 -8.76 -7.72
N ALA A 138 19.25 -9.48 -7.92
CA ALA A 138 17.97 -9.11 -7.36
C ALA A 138 17.91 -9.44 -5.86
N ASP A 139 17.08 -8.72 -5.11
CA ASP A 139 16.77 -9.04 -3.72
C ASP A 139 15.59 -10.04 -3.62
N ALA A 140 14.74 -10.12 -4.66
CA ALA A 140 13.67 -11.11 -4.78
C ALA A 140 13.37 -11.47 -6.25
N THR A 141 12.75 -12.63 -6.47
CA THR A 141 12.24 -13.03 -7.79
C THR A 141 10.87 -13.69 -7.69
N GLN A 142 9.90 -13.15 -8.42
CA GLN A 142 8.64 -13.80 -8.75
C GLN A 142 8.92 -14.89 -9.79
N TRP A 143 8.80 -16.15 -9.36
CA TRP A 143 9.27 -17.30 -10.13
C TRP A 143 8.13 -18.12 -10.75
N THR A 144 6.88 -17.82 -10.37
CA THR A 144 5.67 -18.38 -10.98
C THR A 144 4.48 -17.43 -10.79
N ASP A 145 3.55 -17.47 -11.74
CA ASP A 145 2.23 -16.82 -11.78
C ASP A 145 1.08 -17.79 -11.45
N ARG A 146 1.40 -19.02 -11.02
CA ARG A 146 0.43 -20.11 -10.89
C ARG A 146 0.68 -21.02 -9.70
N ALA A 147 1.16 -20.45 -8.60
CA ALA A 147 1.41 -21.18 -7.38
C ALA A 147 0.14 -21.91 -6.92
N LEU A 148 0.33 -23.14 -6.42
CA LEU A 148 -0.77 -24.02 -5.98
C LEU A 148 -1.84 -24.27 -7.06
N ALA A 149 -1.49 -24.12 -8.34
CA ALA A 149 -2.41 -24.19 -9.49
C ALA A 149 -3.57 -23.17 -9.44
N ARG A 150 -3.30 -21.99 -8.87
CA ARG A 150 -4.24 -20.87 -8.74
C ARG A 150 -3.78 -19.67 -9.57
N ASN A 151 -4.61 -18.63 -9.67
CA ASN A 151 -4.17 -17.31 -10.12
C ASN A 151 -3.43 -16.61 -8.96
N LEU A 152 -2.23 -17.10 -8.67
CA LEU A 152 -1.46 -16.77 -7.49
C LEU A 152 0.01 -16.69 -7.87
N ASP A 153 0.56 -15.49 -7.70
CA ASP A 153 1.96 -15.24 -7.95
C ASP A 153 2.78 -15.61 -6.72
N GLU A 154 3.95 -16.16 -6.94
CA GLU A 154 4.86 -16.53 -5.85
C GLU A 154 6.28 -16.06 -6.14
N SER A 155 6.85 -15.43 -5.10
CA SER A 155 8.19 -14.91 -5.08
C SER A 155 9.05 -15.55 -4.01
N LEU A 156 10.33 -15.74 -4.33
CA LEU A 156 11.37 -16.04 -3.35
C LEU A 156 12.09 -14.73 -3.02
N CYS A 157 12.02 -14.32 -1.76
CA CYS A 157 12.66 -13.12 -1.24
C CYS A 157 13.93 -13.51 -0.46
N GLY A 158 15.04 -12.82 -0.71
CA GLY A 158 16.29 -13.01 0.02
C GLY A 158 16.17 -12.62 1.51
N ASP A 159 17.11 -13.09 2.32
CA ASP A 159 17.13 -12.90 3.78
C ASP A 159 17.00 -11.45 4.25
N SER A 160 17.54 -10.51 3.46
CA SER A 160 17.52 -9.07 3.74
C SER A 160 16.46 -8.30 2.95
N PHE A 161 15.58 -9.00 2.23
CA PHE A 161 14.51 -8.36 1.45
C PHE A 161 13.54 -7.65 2.37
N PHE A 162 13.14 -8.32 3.45
CA PHE A 162 12.42 -7.73 4.56
C PHE A 162 13.39 -7.39 5.70
N GLY A 163 13.07 -6.36 6.48
CA GLY A 163 13.74 -6.14 7.77
C GLY A 163 13.39 -7.24 8.77
N PRO A 164 13.73 -7.08 10.07
CA PRO A 164 13.06 -7.88 11.10
C PRO A 164 11.54 -7.79 10.90
N PRO A 165 10.78 -8.86 11.18
CA PRO A 165 9.33 -8.83 11.05
C PRO A 165 8.82 -7.59 11.74
N PRO A 166 8.11 -6.71 11.01
CA PRO A 166 7.53 -5.57 11.67
C PRO A 166 6.68 -6.11 12.82
N PRO A 167 6.58 -5.39 13.96
CA PRO A 167 5.49 -5.68 14.88
C PRO A 167 4.18 -5.72 14.07
N PRO A 168 3.19 -6.54 14.47
CA PRO A 168 1.91 -6.60 13.78
C PRO A 168 1.49 -5.18 13.39
N PRO A 169 1.16 -4.91 12.12
CA PRO A 169 0.75 -3.58 11.70
C PRO A 169 -0.34 -3.12 12.66
N ASP A 170 -0.25 -1.91 13.22
CA ASP A 170 -1.39 -1.35 13.93
C ASP A 170 -2.51 -1.21 12.90
N PRO A 171 -3.53 -2.10 12.89
CA PRO A 171 -4.53 -2.10 11.83
C PRO A 171 -5.34 -0.79 11.84
N HIS A 172 -5.25 -0.04 12.95
CA HIS A 172 -5.91 1.23 13.10
C HIS A 172 -5.12 2.42 12.54
N HIS A 173 -3.79 2.31 12.37
CA HIS A 173 -2.90 3.39 11.91
C HIS A 173 -3.34 4.78 12.37
N TYR A 174 -3.56 4.94 13.69
CA TYR A 174 -4.16 6.18 14.21
C TYR A 174 -3.32 7.42 13.87
N ASP A 175 -2.01 7.24 13.73
CA ASP A 175 -1.05 8.26 13.33
C ASP A 175 -1.28 8.81 11.91
N TRP A 176 -1.89 8.03 11.02
CA TRP A 176 -2.20 8.47 9.64
C TRP A 176 -3.40 9.41 9.58
N TYR A 177 -4.24 9.40 10.61
CA TYR A 177 -5.31 10.37 10.74
C TYR A 177 -4.73 11.71 11.24
N PRO A 178 -5.03 12.83 10.57
CA PRO A 178 -4.60 14.13 11.02
C PRO A 178 -5.36 14.55 12.28
N VAL A 179 -4.65 15.23 13.16
CA VAL A 179 -5.23 15.90 14.32
C VAL A 179 -6.00 17.14 13.83
N GLY A 180 -7.15 17.41 14.44
CA GLY A 180 -8.01 18.55 14.12
C GLY A 180 -7.38 19.90 14.47
N PRO A 181 -8.13 21.02 14.29
CA PRO A 181 -9.58 21.09 14.16
C PRO A 181 -10.09 21.18 12.71
N PHE A 182 -11.01 20.27 12.33
CA PHE A 182 -11.78 20.35 11.08
C PHE A 182 -13.18 20.91 11.37
N ALA A 183 -13.43 22.12 10.91
CA ALA A 183 -14.74 22.74 11.06
C ALA A 183 -15.77 22.06 10.14
N PHE A 184 -16.92 21.67 10.70
CA PHE A 184 -18.07 21.20 9.95
C PHE A 184 -19.38 21.71 10.54
N ARG A 185 -20.49 21.48 9.83
CA ARG A 185 -21.84 21.73 10.36
C ARG A 185 -22.48 20.39 10.68
N ASP A 186 -22.99 20.24 11.90
CA ASP A 186 -23.75 19.07 12.32
C ASP A 186 -25.17 19.05 11.70
N ALA A 187 -25.96 18.03 12.04
CA ALA A 187 -27.32 17.87 11.57
C ALA A 187 -28.26 19.04 11.96
N ASN A 188 -27.90 19.81 12.99
CA ASN A 188 -28.63 20.99 13.44
C ASN A 188 -28.11 22.28 12.79
N GLY A 189 -27.12 22.18 11.91
CA GLY A 189 -26.47 23.31 11.25
C GLY A 189 -25.48 24.07 12.14
N GLN A 190 -25.19 23.60 13.36
CA GLN A 190 -24.22 24.22 14.27
C GLN A 190 -22.80 23.96 13.79
N ARG A 191 -21.92 24.96 13.94
CA ARG A 191 -20.50 24.78 13.64
C ARG A 191 -19.83 24.02 14.78
N VAL A 192 -19.20 22.92 14.41
CA VAL A 192 -18.52 21.99 15.32
C VAL A 192 -17.12 21.72 14.79
N GLN A 193 -16.18 21.46 15.70
CA GLN A 193 -14.80 21.12 15.38
C GLN A 193 -14.60 19.62 15.54
N LEU A 194 -14.04 18.97 14.52
CA LEU A 194 -13.69 17.56 14.58
C LEU A 194 -12.18 17.36 14.60
N ASP A 195 -11.77 16.44 15.45
CA ASP A 195 -10.49 15.79 15.34
C ASP A 195 -10.69 14.43 14.68
N GLU A 196 -10.11 14.22 13.49
CA GLU A 196 -10.33 12.99 12.73
C GLU A 196 -9.75 11.78 13.47
N ARG A 197 -8.54 11.92 14.03
CA ARG A 197 -7.88 10.86 14.79
C ARG A 197 -8.68 10.49 16.04
N ALA A 198 -9.05 11.48 16.85
CA ALA A 198 -9.80 11.23 18.09
C ALA A 198 -11.17 10.61 17.79
N THR A 199 -11.85 11.06 16.73
CA THR A 199 -13.15 10.49 16.30
C THR A 199 -13.01 9.01 15.95
N VAL A 200 -11.96 8.65 15.20
CA VAL A 200 -11.72 7.26 14.79
C VAL A 200 -11.32 6.39 15.99
N GLN A 201 -10.45 6.89 16.86
CA GLN A 201 -10.06 6.20 18.10
C GLN A 201 -11.26 5.95 19.01
N GLU A 202 -12.13 6.95 19.20
CA GLU A 202 -13.34 6.80 20.00
C GLU A 202 -14.29 5.76 19.41
N TYR A 203 -14.53 5.82 18.09
CA TYR A 203 -15.38 4.85 17.41
C TYR A 203 -14.84 3.42 17.56
N ASP A 204 -13.54 3.23 17.35
CA ASP A 204 -12.88 1.93 17.44
C ASP A 204 -12.84 1.38 18.87
N HIS A 205 -12.74 2.25 19.88
CA HIS A 205 -12.86 1.87 21.28
C HIS A 205 -14.29 1.41 21.63
N LEU A 206 -15.30 2.18 21.23
CA LEU A 206 -16.70 1.92 21.60
C LEU A 206 -17.28 0.67 20.91
N ARG A 207 -16.85 0.39 19.67
CA ARG A 207 -17.31 -0.79 18.91
C ARG A 207 -16.86 -2.12 19.51
N ILE A 208 -15.93 -2.14 20.47
CA ILE A 208 -15.56 -3.37 21.21
C ILE A 208 -16.79 -3.91 21.96
N HIS A 209 -17.66 -3.02 22.43
CA HIS A 209 -18.90 -3.35 23.12
C HIS A 209 -20.11 -2.62 22.51
N PRO A 210 -20.52 -2.98 21.28
CA PRO A 210 -21.42 -2.15 20.48
C PRO A 210 -22.83 -2.06 21.08
N ARG A 211 -23.26 -3.08 21.82
CA ARG A 211 -24.55 -3.07 22.54
C ARG A 211 -24.56 -2.06 23.69
N MET A 212 -23.46 -1.93 24.41
CA MET A 212 -23.35 -0.98 25.54
C MET A 212 -23.19 0.45 25.03
N ASN A 213 -22.57 0.63 23.86
CA ASN A 213 -22.24 1.93 23.30
C ASN A 213 -23.12 2.35 22.11
N ALA A 214 -24.31 1.74 21.96
CA ALA A 214 -25.14 1.88 20.76
C ALA A 214 -25.60 3.31 20.48
N GLU A 215 -25.84 4.13 21.51
CA GLU A 215 -26.18 5.55 21.35
C GLU A 215 -24.98 6.35 20.85
N ARG A 216 -23.84 6.25 21.54
CA ARG A 216 -22.63 6.98 21.15
C ARG A 216 -22.10 6.57 19.78
N LEU A 217 -22.19 5.30 19.40
CA LEU A 217 -21.87 4.84 18.06
C LEU A 217 -22.80 5.42 16.98
N ARG A 218 -24.08 5.63 17.29
CA ARG A 218 -25.02 6.34 16.39
C ARG A 218 -24.65 7.81 16.26
N GLU A 219 -24.26 8.47 17.34
CA GLU A 219 -23.79 9.87 17.29
C GLU A 219 -22.52 10.02 16.45
N LEU A 220 -21.57 9.09 16.55
CA LEU A 220 -20.31 9.11 15.79
C LEU A 220 -20.49 8.81 14.29
N HIS A 221 -21.63 8.25 13.88
CA HIS A 221 -21.89 7.95 12.46
C HIS A 221 -21.87 9.20 11.57
N GLU A 222 -22.44 10.32 12.04
CA GLU A 222 -22.43 11.57 11.30
C GLU A 222 -21.01 12.15 11.14
N PRO A 223 -20.22 12.36 12.22
CA PRO A 223 -18.81 12.75 12.13
C PRO A 223 -17.99 11.87 11.18
N ILE A 224 -18.10 10.54 11.28
CA ILE A 224 -17.35 9.62 10.42
C ILE A 224 -17.79 9.77 8.96
N THR A 225 -19.09 9.91 8.70
CA THR A 225 -19.62 10.15 7.36
C THR A 225 -19.12 11.48 6.79
N PHE A 226 -19.07 12.53 7.61
CA PHE A 226 -18.51 13.81 7.23
C PHE A 226 -17.02 13.68 6.88
N LEU A 227 -16.23 13.06 7.76
CA LEU A 227 -14.79 12.87 7.57
C LEU A 227 -14.51 12.09 6.28
N ARG A 228 -15.25 11.01 6.01
CA ARG A 228 -15.19 10.26 4.75
C ARG A 228 -15.41 11.17 3.53
N LYS A 229 -16.50 11.95 3.52
CA LYS A 229 -16.82 12.87 2.42
C LYS A 229 -15.76 13.95 2.27
N ARG A 230 -15.22 14.44 3.39
CA ARG A 230 -14.13 15.42 3.40
C ARG A 230 -12.86 14.86 2.78
N VAL A 231 -12.41 13.66 3.17
CA VAL A 231 -11.23 13.02 2.58
C VAL A 231 -11.40 12.83 1.07
N TRP A 232 -12.58 12.39 0.63
CA TRP A 232 -12.91 12.32 -0.80
C TRP A 232 -12.81 13.69 -1.47
N TYR A 233 -13.40 14.73 -0.87
CA TYR A 233 -13.41 16.07 -1.43
C TYR A 233 -11.99 16.64 -1.59
N VAL A 234 -11.15 16.54 -0.56
CA VAL A 234 -9.77 17.05 -0.62
C VAL A 234 -8.85 16.25 -1.55
N ALA A 235 -9.25 15.03 -1.94
CA ALA A 235 -8.55 14.28 -2.97
C ALA A 235 -8.94 14.73 -4.39
N HIS A 236 -10.13 15.32 -4.58
CA HIS A 236 -10.68 15.67 -5.89
C HIS A 236 -10.72 17.18 -6.16
N TYR A 237 -10.65 18.02 -5.14
CA TYR A 237 -10.86 19.47 -5.26
C TYR A 237 -9.79 20.26 -4.51
N ASP A 238 -9.41 21.39 -5.11
CA ASP A 238 -8.60 22.41 -4.44
C ASP A 238 -9.46 23.09 -3.36
N LEU A 239 -8.98 23.06 -2.12
CA LEU A 239 -9.71 23.60 -0.96
C LEU A 239 -9.87 25.12 -0.97
N ARG A 240 -9.01 25.85 -1.68
CA ARG A 240 -9.04 27.32 -1.74
C ARG A 240 -10.00 27.80 -2.81
N THR A 241 -9.99 27.13 -3.97
CA THR A 241 -10.76 27.55 -5.15
C THR A 241 -12.06 26.78 -5.33
N GLY A 242 -12.19 25.60 -4.70
CA GLY A 242 -13.30 24.68 -4.92
C GLY A 242 -13.29 24.03 -6.31
N THR A 243 -12.23 24.21 -7.08
CA THR A 243 -12.10 23.68 -8.45
C THR A 243 -11.65 22.23 -8.40
N LYS A 244 -12.18 21.40 -9.31
CA LYS A 244 -11.75 20.00 -9.42
C LYS A 244 -10.29 19.94 -9.86
N LEU A 245 -9.49 19.12 -9.18
CA LEU A 245 -8.10 18.88 -9.53
C LEU A 245 -7.99 18.15 -10.88
N PRO A 246 -6.94 18.42 -11.66
CA PRO A 246 -6.72 17.76 -12.95
C PRO A 246 -6.41 16.25 -12.79
N ALA A 247 -5.85 15.85 -11.64
CA ALA A 247 -5.66 14.46 -11.24
C ALA A 247 -6.09 14.27 -9.78
N VAL A 248 -6.61 13.09 -9.45
CA VAL A 248 -7.06 12.78 -8.08
C VAL A 248 -5.83 12.51 -7.20
N GLU A 249 -5.73 13.20 -6.07
CA GLU A 249 -4.59 13.08 -5.17
C GLU A 249 -4.86 12.12 -4.01
N TRP A 250 -4.94 10.82 -4.30
CA TRP A 250 -5.17 9.80 -3.27
C TRP A 250 -3.93 9.48 -2.42
N GLY A 251 -2.72 9.63 -2.96
CA GLY A 251 -1.47 9.29 -2.28
C GLY A 251 -1.13 10.22 -1.11
N SER A 252 -1.32 11.53 -1.29
CA SER A 252 -1.01 12.54 -0.29
C SER A 252 -1.75 12.32 1.03
N TYR A 253 -1.04 12.40 2.16
CA TYR A 253 -1.59 12.26 3.52
C TYR A 253 -2.46 11.00 3.73
N PHE A 254 -2.11 9.91 3.03
CA PHE A 254 -2.80 8.62 3.12
C PHE A 254 -4.30 8.72 2.79
N ARG A 255 -4.71 9.65 1.92
CA ARG A 255 -6.14 9.92 1.65
C ARG A 255 -6.88 8.69 1.13
N GLY A 256 -6.29 7.90 0.24
CA GLY A 256 -6.88 6.67 -0.26
C GLY A 256 -7.22 5.69 0.88
N TRP A 257 -6.21 5.39 1.70
CA TRP A 257 -6.34 4.54 2.88
C TRP A 257 -7.40 5.09 3.85
N ARG A 258 -7.27 6.37 4.26
CA ARG A 258 -8.18 7.00 5.21
C ARG A 258 -9.61 7.00 4.72
N TRP A 259 -9.83 7.25 3.42
CA TRP A 259 -11.16 7.23 2.84
C TRP A 259 -11.79 5.84 2.91
N GLN A 260 -11.04 4.79 2.55
CA GLN A 260 -11.51 3.40 2.64
C GLN A 260 -11.84 3.01 4.08
N MET A 261 -10.98 3.41 5.02
CA MET A 261 -11.14 3.15 6.44
C MET A 261 -12.31 3.90 7.08
N LEU A 262 -12.54 5.15 6.69
CA LEU A 262 -13.73 5.92 7.10
C LEU A 262 -15.00 5.41 6.39
N LEU A 263 -14.90 4.91 5.16
CA LEU A 263 -16.01 4.29 4.44
C LEU A 263 -16.48 3.02 5.16
N ALA A 264 -15.56 2.12 5.50
CA ALA A 264 -15.86 0.91 6.25
C ALA A 264 -16.55 1.24 7.59
N ARG A 265 -15.98 2.15 8.39
CA ARG A 265 -16.58 2.60 9.65
C ARG A 265 -17.95 3.25 9.46
N SER A 266 -18.12 4.07 8.41
CA SER A 266 -19.43 4.67 8.09
C SER A 266 -20.51 3.64 7.73
N ARG A 267 -20.12 2.43 7.35
CA ARG A 267 -21.04 1.31 7.06
C ARG A 267 -21.22 0.37 8.24
N GLY A 268 -20.57 0.65 9.39
CA GLY A 268 -20.53 -0.27 10.53
C GLY A 268 -19.66 -1.51 10.29
N GLU A 269 -18.89 -1.55 9.21
CA GLU A 269 -18.01 -2.68 8.90
C GLU A 269 -16.90 -2.78 9.95
N GLN A 270 -16.38 -4.00 10.17
CA GLN A 270 -15.19 -4.18 10.99
C GLN A 270 -13.96 -3.72 10.21
N VAL A 271 -13.25 -2.76 10.80
CA VAL A 271 -11.86 -2.48 10.46
C VAL A 271 -11.08 -3.31 11.47
N VAL A 272 -10.35 -4.30 10.98
CA VAL A 272 -9.98 -5.55 11.70
C VAL A 272 -9.16 -5.31 12.98
N GLN A 273 -9.30 -6.23 13.94
CA GLN A 273 -8.53 -6.38 15.19
C GLN A 273 -7.12 -6.93 14.94
#